data_AF-A0A1W6JZX3-F1
#
_entry.id   AF-A0A1W6JZX3-F1
#
_cell.length_a   1.000
_cell.length_b   1.000
_cell.length_c   1.000
_cell.angle_alpha   90.00
_cell.angle_beta   90.00
_cell.angle_gamma   90.00
#
_symmetry.space_group_name_H-M   'P 1'
#
loop_
_entity.id
_entity.type
_entity.pdbx_description
1 polymer ?
#
loop_
_entity_poly.entity_id
_entity_poly.type
_entity_poly.pdbx_seq_one_letter_code
_entity_poly.pdbx_strand_id
1 'polypeptide(L)' 'MPLEIDASNTAIRCDMCHQIIREKPLVVKTCCNNKPMTFCSSKCYQEWMREWLKKQEQMKQRQQKNARKLL' A
#
# COMPACT_ATOMS: atom_id res chain seq x y z
N MET A 1 24.10 -12.14 -25.61
CA MET A 1 23.66 -13.17 -24.63
C MET A 1 22.37 -12.67 -23.99
N PRO A 2 21.30 -13.50 -23.88
CA PRO A 2 20.11 -13.13 -23.15
C PRO A 2 20.36 -13.24 -21.64
N LEU A 3 19.86 -12.26 -20.90
CA LEU A 3 19.98 -12.18 -19.45
C LEU A 3 18.85 -13.01 -18.84
N GLU A 4 19.16 -14.17 -18.25
CA GLU A 4 18.17 -14.96 -17.51
C GLU A 4 17.98 -14.32 -16.13
N ILE A 5 16.87 -13.60 -15.96
CA ILE A 5 16.46 -13.07 -14.65
C ILE A 5 15.70 -14.18 -13.96
N ASP A 6 16.33 -14.80 -12.97
CA ASP A 6 15.72 -15.80 -12.10
C ASP A 6 14.64 -15.13 -11.24
N ALA A 7 13.43 -15.00 -11.79
CA ALA A 7 12.28 -14.34 -11.15
C ALA A 7 11.68 -15.15 -9.99
N SER A 8 12.28 -16.30 -9.66
CA SER A 8 11.78 -17.25 -8.67
C SER A 8 11.99 -16.82 -7.21
N ASN A 9 12.79 -15.78 -6.95
CA ASN A 9 13.28 -15.48 -5.60
C ASN A 9 13.08 -14.02 -5.12
N THR A 10 12.10 -13.29 -5.66
CA THR A 10 11.75 -11.99 -5.08
C THR A 10 10.95 -12.22 -3.80
N ALA A 11 11.67 -12.29 -2.67
CA ALA A 11 11.07 -12.32 -1.35
C ALA A 11 10.09 -11.15 -1.17
N ILE A 12 8.79 -11.46 -1.15
CA ILE A 12 7.73 -10.47 -1.00
C ILE A 12 7.78 -9.94 0.43
N ARG A 13 7.83 -8.61 0.59
CA ARG A 13 7.81 -7.96 1.92
C ARG A 13 6.45 -7.37 2.20
N CYS A 14 6.01 -7.48 3.44
CA CYS A 14 4.79 -6.82 3.90
C CYS A 14 4.95 -5.30 3.82
N ASP A 15 4.03 -4.59 3.18
CA ASP A 15 4.06 -3.13 3.05
C ASP A 15 3.80 -2.40 4.38
N MET A 16 3.29 -3.11 5.40
CA MET A 16 3.06 -2.52 6.74
C MET A 16 4.25 -2.74 7.69
N CYS A 17 4.63 -4.01 7.93
CA CYS A 17 5.67 -4.35 8.92
C CYS A 17 7.04 -4.65 8.30
N HIS A 18 7.17 -4.62 6.97
CA HIS A 18 8.42 -4.84 6.22
C HIS A 18 9.07 -6.23 6.38
N GLN A 19 8.43 -7.15 7.10
CA GLN A 19 8.88 -8.54 7.22
C GLN A 19 8.74 -9.29 5.90
N ILE A 20 9.64 -10.25 5.67
CA ILE A 20 9.57 -11.17 4.53
C ILE A 20 8.38 -12.12 4.75
N ILE A 21 7.48 -12.15 3.78
CA ILE A 21 6.33 -13.04 3.76
C ILE A 21 6.81 -14.42 3.31
N ARG A 22 6.74 -15.40 4.20
CA ARG A 22 7.08 -16.81 3.90
C ARG A 22 5.87 -17.65 3.52
N GLU A 23 4.68 -17.15 3.79
CA GLU A 23 3.39 -17.80 3.54
C GLU A 23 2.66 -17.16 2.35
N LYS A 24 1.41 -17.56 2.09
CA LYS A 24 0.60 -16.95 1.03
C LYS A 24 0.30 -15.47 1.36
N PRO A 25 0.74 -14.49 0.56
CA PRO A 25 0.55 -13.07 0.85
C PRO A 25 -0.92 -12.65 0.70
N LEU A 26 -1.38 -11.73 1.56
CA LEU A 26 -2.61 -10.98 1.32
C LEU A 26 -2.32 -9.82 0.36
N VAL A 27 -2.78 -9.94 -0.88
CA VAL A 27 -2.66 -8.87 -1.89
C VAL A 27 -3.97 -8.12 -1.98
N VAL A 28 -3.93 -6.81 -1.69
CA VAL A 28 -5.11 -5.93 -1.72
C VAL A 28 -4.88 -4.80 -2.71
N LYS A 29 -5.83 -4.63 -3.64
CA LYS A 29 -5.91 -3.48 -4.53
C LYS A 29 -7.08 -2.62 -4.10
N THR A 30 -6.84 -1.37 -3.73
CA THR A 30 -7.93 -0.42 -3.44
C THR A 30 -8.26 0.38 -4.70
N CYS A 31 -9.51 0.84 -4.83
CA CYS A 31 -9.95 1.62 -5.99
C CYS A 31 -9.17 2.94 -6.17
N CYS A 32 -8.64 3.48 -5.08
CA CYS A 32 -7.91 4.76 -5.06
C CYS A 32 -6.38 4.59 -5.08
N ASN A 33 -5.86 3.37 -5.19
CA ASN A 33 -4.42 3.12 -5.27
C ASN A 33 -4.10 2.23 -6.48
N ASN A 34 -3.33 2.78 -7.42
CA ASN A 34 -2.91 2.05 -8.62
C ASN A 34 -1.90 0.92 -8.32
N LYS A 35 -1.26 0.96 -7.13
CA LYS A 35 -0.32 -0.07 -6.70
C LYS A 35 -1.00 -1.08 -5.75
N PRO A 36 -0.98 -2.40 -6.05
CA PRO A 36 -1.44 -3.41 -5.10
C PRO A 36 -0.51 -3.46 -3.89
N MET A 37 -1.10 -3.58 -2.71
CA MET A 37 -0.38 -3.68 -1.43
C MET A 37 -0.37 -5.14 -0.96
N THR A 38 0.72 -5.54 -0.33
CA THR A 38 0.98 -6.89 0.15
C THR A 38 1.11 -6.91 1.66
N PHE A 39 0.43 -7.85 2.32
CA PHE A 39 0.45 -7.98 3.77
C PHE A 39 0.76 -9.41 4.21
N CYS A 40 1.50 -9.54 5.31
CA CYS A 40 1.77 -10.83 5.93
C CYS A 40 0.59 -11.35 6.76
N SER A 41 -0.36 -10.50 7.16
CA SER A 41 -1.48 -10.88 8.01
C SER A 41 -2.67 -9.91 7.88
N SER A 42 -3.86 -10.38 8.29
CA SER A 42 -5.07 -9.54 8.41
C SER A 42 -4.88 -8.38 9.38
N LYS A 43 -4.05 -8.55 10.42
CA LYS A 43 -3.75 -7.48 11.38
C LYS A 43 -3.01 -6.32 10.71
N CYS A 44 -1.95 -6.63 9.95
CA CYS A 44 -1.19 -5.63 9.19
C CYS A 44 -2.08 -4.91 8.16
N TYR A 45 -2.98 -5.64 7.52
CA TYR A 45 -3.96 -5.03 6.61
C TYR A 45 -4.90 -4.04 7.33
N GLN A 46 -5.46 -4.43 8.48
CA GLN A 46 -6.38 -3.55 9.24
C GLN A 46 -5.69 -2.29 9.77
N GLU A 47 -4.45 -2.42 10.26
CA GLU A 47 -3.65 -1.28 10.70
C GLU A 47 -3.36 -0.33 9.54
N TRP A 48 -2.87 -0.87 8.42
CA TRP A 48 -2.64 -0.10 7.20
C TRP A 48 -3.91 0.63 6.73
N MET A 49 -5.04 -0.07 6.70
CA MET A 49 -6.32 0.48 6.24
C MET A 49 -6.76 1.66 7.10
N ARG A 50 -6.61 1.56 8.43
CA ARG A 50 -6.95 2.64 9.36
C ARG A 50 -6.09 3.88 9.11
N GLU A 51 -4.78 3.71 8.96
CA GLU A 51 -3.88 4.83 8.65
C GLU A 51 -4.15 5.43 7.28
N TRP A 52 -4.42 4.58 6.29
CA TRP A 52 -4.70 4.99 4.94
C TRP A 52 -5.97 5.86 4.87
N LEU A 53 -7.07 5.42 5.48
CA LEU A 53 -8.32 6.18 5.55
C LEU A 53 -8.11 7.55 6.25
N LYS A 54 -7.33 7.59 7.33
CA LYS A 54 -6.99 8.84 8.01
C LYS A 54 -6.25 9.81 7.09
N LYS A 55 -5.30 9.32 6.29
CA LYS A 55 -4.56 10.13 5.30
C LYS A 55 -5.46 10.63 4.17
N GLN A 56 -6.42 9.82 3.70
CA GLN A 56 -7.38 10.24 2.67
C GLN A 56 -8.23 11.43 3.14
N GLU A 57 -8.73 11.37 4.37
CA GLU A 57 -9.52 12.47 4.95
C GLU A 57 -8.70 13.75 5.08
N GLN A 58 -7.44 13.66 5.53
CA GLN A 58 -6.53 14.81 5.61
C GLN A 58 -6.24 15.42 4.23
N MET A 59 -6.06 14.60 3.20
CA MET A 59 -5.83 15.06 1.83
C MET A 59 -7.06 15.83 1.30
N LYS A 60 -8.27 15.33 1.56
CA LYS A 60 -9.52 15.99 1.19
C LYS A 60 -9.64 17.37 1.84
N GLN A 61 -9.34 17.48 3.13
CA GLN A 61 -9.37 18.76 3.85
C GLN A 61 -8.33 19.75 3.30
N ARG A 62 -7.13 19.27 2.95
CA ARG A 62 -6.08 20.10 2.34
C ARG A 62 -6.51 20.64 0.97
N GLN A 63 -7.11 19.80 0.12
CA GLN A 63 -7.63 20.23 -1.18
C GLN A 63 -8.71 21.31 -1.01
N GLN A 64 -9.61 21.15 -0.04
CA GLN A 64 -10.67 22.13 0.24
C GLN A 64 -10.12 23.48 0.72
N LYS A 65 -9.09 23.47 1.60
CA LYS A 65 -8.42 24.70 2.05
C LYS A 65 -7.71 25.42 0.90
N ASN A 66 -7.03 24.68 0.03
CA ASN A 66 -6.36 25.25 -1.13
C ASN A 66 -7.34 25.87 -2.12
N ALA A 67 -8.48 25.21 -2.38
CA ALA A 67 -9.54 25.74 -3.24
C ALA A 67 -10.12 27.06 -2.71
N ARG A 68 -10.31 27.17 -1.38
CA ARG A 68 -10.79 28.40 -0.73
C ARG A 68 -9.78 29.55 -0.72
N LYS A 69 -8.49 29.27 -0.87
CA LYS A 69 -7.43 30.31 -0.90
C LYS A 69 -7.25 30.94 -2.29
N LEU A 70 -7.83 30.33 -3.32
CA LEU A 70 -7.80 30.78 -4.72
C LEU A 70 -9.05 31.58 -5.12
N LEU A 71 -10.00 31.77 -4.18
CA LEU A 71 -11.17 32.62 -4.27
C LEU A 71 -10.94 33.88 -3.43
#